data_AF-A0A9E4EWN0-F1
#
_entry.id   AF-A0A9E4EWN0-F1
#
_cell.length_a   1.000
_cell.length_b   1.000
_cell.length_c   1.000
_cell.angle_alpha   90.00
_cell.angle_beta   90.00
_cell.angle_gamma   90.00
#
_symmetry.space_group_name_H-M   'P 1'
#
loop_
_entity.id
_entity.type
_entity.pdbx_description
1 polymer ?
#
loop_
_entity_poly.entity_id
_entity_poly.type
_entity_poly.pdbx_seq_one_letter_code
_entity_poly.pdbx_strand_id
1 'polypeptide(L)' 'MKKPKRPIPVSKLDDPDMQAVPDALYRAARRAHKIAHQHKTGVVVMEKGEVIEIEPDPEMYGEE' A
#
# COMPACT_ATOMS: atom_id res chain seq x y z
N MET A 1 -8.33 -16.45 10.76
CA MET A 1 -6.85 -16.49 10.77
C MET A 1 -6.34 -15.15 10.25
N LYS A 2 -5.52 -14.41 11.00
CA LYS A 2 -4.86 -13.20 10.46
C LYS A 2 -3.89 -13.66 9.37
N LYS A 3 -4.00 -13.10 8.16
CA LYS A 3 -3.00 -13.31 7.11
C LYS A 3 -1.65 -12.74 7.60
N PRO A 4 -0.52 -13.38 7.26
CA PRO A 4 0.79 -12.88 7.67
C PRO A 4 1.05 -11.53 7.01
N LYS A 5 1.53 -10.55 7.79
CA LYS A 5 1.96 -9.24 7.28
C LYS A 5 2.98 -9.44 6.17
N ARG A 6 2.71 -8.89 4.99
CA ARG A 6 3.65 -8.91 3.87
C ARG A 6 4.82 -7.97 4.19
N PRO A 7 6.08 -8.41 4.04
CA PRO A 7 7.22 -7.52 4.21
C PRO A 7 7.18 -6.43 3.14
N ILE A 8 7.59 -5.21 3.51
CA ILE A 8 7.75 -4.11 2.55
C ILE A 8 8.86 -4.52 1.57
N PRO A 9 8.64 -4.42 0.24
CA PRO A 9 9.69 -4.68 -0.73
C PRO A 9 10.89 -3.77 -0.51
N VAL A 10 12.10 -4.28 -0.71
CA VAL A 10 13.35 -3.49 -0.67
C VAL A 10 13.87 -3.35 -2.10
N SER A 11 14.22 -2.13 -2.51
CA SER A 11 14.83 -1.90 -3.83
C SER A 11 16.22 -2.53 -3.89
N LYS A 12 16.54 -3.13 -5.03
CA LYS A 12 17.88 -3.69 -5.31
C LYS A 12 18.74 -2.75 -6.15
N LEU A 13 18.26 -1.54 -6.41
CA LEU A 13 19.02 -0.53 -7.14
C LEU A 13 20.02 0.13 -6.19
N ASP A 14 21.21 0.42 -6.71
CA ASP A 14 22.29 1.07 -5.95
C ASP A 14 22.02 2.56 -5.71
N ASP A 15 21.06 3.14 -6.43
CA ASP A 15 20.61 4.51 -6.25
C ASP A 15 19.93 4.67 -4.86
N PRO A 16 20.48 5.48 -3.94
CA PRO A 16 19.93 5.69 -2.61
C PRO A 16 18.50 6.23 -2.60
N ASP A 17 18.13 7.06 -3.57
CA ASP A 17 16.78 7.60 -3.66
C ASP A 17 15.79 6.48 -4.02
N MET A 18 16.20 5.59 -4.92
CA MET A 18 15.40 4.43 -5.31
C MET A 18 15.25 3.39 -4.19
N GLN A 19 16.13 3.39 -3.19
CA GLN A 19 15.99 2.56 -1.99
C GLN A 19 14.87 3.05 -1.08
N ALA A 20 14.60 4.35 -1.05
CA ALA A 20 13.53 4.94 -0.24
C ALA A 20 12.13 4.81 -0.88
N VAL A 21 12.06 4.63 -2.20
CA VAL A 21 10.79 4.59 -2.96
C VAL A 21 9.80 3.53 -2.43
N PRO A 22 10.19 2.26 -2.19
CA PRO A 22 9.24 1.25 -1.72
C PRO A 22 8.60 1.57 -0.37
N ASP A 23 9.37 2.13 0.56
CA ASP A 23 8.84 2.55 1.87
C ASP A 23 7.87 3.73 1.75
N ALA A 24 8.22 4.72 0.92
CA ALA A 24 7.33 5.85 0.64
C ALA A 24 6.00 5.39 0.02
N LEU A 25 6.06 4.46 -0.96
CA LEU A 25 4.87 3.86 -1.57
C LEU A 25 4.03 3.08 -0.55
N TYR A 26 4.67 2.30 0.33
CA TYR A 26 3.97 1.58 1.39
C TYR A 26 3.22 2.53 2.34
N ARG A 27 3.87 3.61 2.78
CA ARG A 27 3.24 4.64 3.62
C ARG A 27 2.06 5.31 2.92
N ALA A 28 2.21 5.65 1.63
CA ALA A 28 1.14 6.25 0.84
C ALA A 28 -0.06 5.30 0.71
N ALA A 29 0.19 4.02 0.40
CA ALA A 29 -0.85 3.00 0.30
C ALA A 29 -1.59 2.84 1.64
N ARG A 30 -0.87 2.70 2.76
CA ARG A 30 -1.50 2.61 4.10
C ARG A 30 -2.43 3.80 4.37
N ARG A 31 -1.97 5.02 4.05
CA ARG A 31 -2.78 6.23 4.26
C ARG A 31 -4.02 6.23 3.38
N ALA A 32 -3.89 5.88 2.10
CA ALA A 32 -5.02 5.79 1.17
C ALA A 32 -6.08 4.79 1.66
N HIS A 33 -5.65 3.59 2.04
CA HIS A 33 -6.52 2.55 2.61
C HIS A 33 -7.22 3.00 3.90
N LYS A 34 -6.51 3.70 4.80
CA LYS A 34 -7.10 4.23 6.04
C LYS A 34 -8.18 5.26 5.76
N ILE A 35 -7.93 6.21 4.85
CA ILE A 35 -8.90 7.24 4.47
C ILE A 35 -10.12 6.59 3.80
N ALA A 36 -9.89 5.69 2.85
CA ALA A 36 -10.95 4.98 2.14
C ALA A 36 -11.86 4.19 3.10
N HIS A 37 -11.27 3.49 4.07
CA HIS A 37 -12.01 2.81 5.13
C HIS A 37 -12.85 3.78 5.99
N GLN A 38 -12.26 4.89 6.44
CA GLN A 38 -12.94 5.90 7.26
C GLN A 38 -14.14 6.54 6.56
N HIS A 39 -14.05 6.71 5.24
CA HIS A 39 -15.08 7.38 4.44
C HIS A 39 -15.99 6.42 3.67
N LYS A 40 -15.81 5.09 3.83
CA LYS A 40 -16.57 4.05 3.12
C LYS A 40 -16.50 4.21 1.60
N THR A 41 -15.30 4.47 1.09
CA THR A 41 -14.99 4.58 -0.35
C THR A 41 -13.99 3.50 -0.77
N GLY A 42 -13.83 3.25 -2.07
CA GLY A 42 -12.77 2.40 -2.58
C GLY A 42 -11.40 3.09 -2.63
N VAL A 43 -10.38 2.32 -2.99
CA VAL A 43 -9.02 2.76 -3.29
C VAL A 43 -8.73 2.52 -4.75
N VAL A 44 -8.23 3.53 -5.46
CA VAL A 44 -7.82 3.39 -6.87
C VAL A 44 -6.34 3.02 -6.93
N VAL A 45 -6.02 1.95 -7.64
CA VAL A 45 -4.65 1.44 -7.81
C VAL A 45 -4.33 1.19 -9.28
N MET A 46 -3.05 1.20 -9.63
CA MET A 46 -2.55 0.71 -10.91
C MET A 46 -2.15 -0.76 -10.75
N GLU A 47 -2.87 -1.67 -11.38
CA GLU A 47 -2.54 -3.10 -11.41
C GLU A 47 -2.32 -3.54 -12.86
N LYS A 48 -1.14 -4.09 -13.15
CA LYS A 48 -0.78 -4.60 -14.50
C LYS A 48 -0.99 -3.58 -15.63
N GLY A 49 -0.83 -2.29 -15.35
CA GLY A 49 -1.01 -1.20 -16.32
C GLY A 49 -2.45 -0.72 -16.47
N GLU A 50 -3.39 -1.25 -15.68
CA GLU A 50 -4.78 -0.82 -15.65
C GLU A 50 -5.10 -0.10 -14.33
N VAL A 51 -5.97 0.91 -14.41
CA VAL A 51 -6.49 1.60 -13.25
C VAL A 51 -7.73 0.87 -12.77
N ILE A 52 -7.70 0.33 -11.56
CA ILE A 52 -8.81 -0.40 -10.95
C ILE A 52 -9.16 0.17 -9.58
N GLU A 53 -10.42 0.01 -9.18
CA GLU A 53 -10.89 0.34 -7.83
C GLU A 53 -11.01 -0.96 -7.00
N ILE A 54 -10.48 -0.92 -5.78
CA ILE A 54 -10.51 -2.04 -4.83
C ILE A 54 -11.11 -1.60 -3.50
N GLU A 55 -11.67 -2.55 -2.75
CA GLU A 55 -12.01 -2.35 -1.36
C GLU A 55 -10.75 -2.07 -0.52
N PRO A 56 -10.82 -1.20 0.50
CA PRO A 56 -9.67 -0.93 1.34
C PRO A 56 -9.23 -2.20 2.08
N ASP A 57 -7.95 -2.56 2.00
CA ASP A 57 -7.36 -3.72 2.66
C ASP A 57 -7.21 -3.52 4.18
N PRO A 58 -7.86 -4.34 5.03
CA PRO A 58 -7.72 -4.29 6.48
C PRO A 58 -6.29 -4.40 7.02
N GLU A 59 -5.40 -5.07 6.31
CA GLU A 59 -3.98 -5.16 6.70
C GLU A 59 -3.24 -3.81 6.56
N MET A 60 -3.76 -2.90 5.74
CA MET A 60 -3.12 -1.62 5.43
C MET A 60 -3.55 -0.49 6.37
N TYR A 61 -4.72 -0.60 7.00
CA TYR A 61 -5.24 0.38 7.96
C TYR A 61 -5.41 -0.14 9.39
N GLY A 62 -5.21 -1.44 9.63
CA GLY A 62 -5.13 -2.00 10.97
C GLY A 62 -3.95 -1.40 11.75
N GLU A 63 -4.19 -1.03 13.00
CA GLU A 63 -3.11 -0.69 13.93
C GLU A 63 -2.37 -1.96 14.34
N GLU A 64 -1.08 -1.81 14.62
CA GLU A 64 -0.19 -2.88 15.09
C GLU A 64 -0.61 -3.47 16.44
#